data_AF-U2TAZ6-F1
#
_entry.id   AF-U2TAZ6-F1
#
_cell.length_a   1.000
_cell.length_b   1.000
_cell.length_c   1.000
_cell.angle_alpha   90.00
_cell.angle_beta   90.00
_cell.angle_gamma   90.00
#
_symmetry.space_group_name_H-M   'P 1'
#
loop_
_entity.id
_entity.type
_entity.pdbx_description
1 polymer ?
#
loop_
_entity_poly.entity_id
_entity_poly.type
_entity_poly.pdbx_seq_one_letter_code
_entity_poly.pdbx_strand_id
1 'polypeptide(L)'
;MKKTKAILPLAAMLALTIAAGCGSDKAQAPGTGSGTSSVPAYCTDSGSSSAGQMDLSKAKDGTYTAESEKNPKIGYGKLELTIQDHKITKATYTGIDKNGAVKTEDYGKQDGEIKDQLHYRKAQTAYKAHKTYADELVKVQQVEKVDAIAGATISHDQFVDAVNKALAQATR
;
A
#
# COMPACT_ATOMS: atom_id res chain seq x y z
N MET A 1 10.04 7.21 -43.91
CA MET A 1 10.33 5.86 -44.44
C MET A 1 11.65 5.44 -43.81
N LYS A 2 11.74 4.45 -42.92
CA LYS A 2 11.80 3.02 -43.24
C LYS A 2 11.32 2.21 -42.02
N LYS A 3 10.38 1.31 -42.25
CA LYS A 3 9.83 0.38 -41.27
C LYS A 3 10.70 -0.88 -41.30
N THR A 4 11.24 -1.32 -40.17
CA THR A 4 11.85 -2.65 -40.04
C THR A 4 10.97 -3.52 -39.16
N LYS A 5 10.26 -4.44 -39.82
CA LYS A 5 9.60 -5.59 -39.22
C LYS A 5 10.63 -6.68 -39.02
N ALA A 6 10.63 -7.34 -37.87
CA ALA A 6 11.19 -8.68 -37.73
C ALA A 6 10.23 -9.51 -36.89
N ILE A 7 9.64 -10.50 -37.56
CA ILE A 7 8.81 -11.58 -37.04
C ILE A 7 9.72 -12.80 -37.01
N LEU A 8 9.77 -13.53 -35.89
CA LEU A 8 10.04 -14.97 -35.92
C LEU A 8 9.53 -15.65 -34.64
N PRO A 9 8.48 -16.50 -34.71
CA PRO A 9 8.07 -17.36 -33.62
C PRO A 9 8.73 -18.75 -33.76
N LEU A 10 9.13 -19.37 -32.65
CA LEU A 10 9.32 -20.82 -32.59
C LEU A 10 8.77 -21.36 -31.27
N ALA A 11 7.83 -22.27 -31.42
CA ALA A 11 7.12 -22.99 -30.39
C ALA A 11 7.99 -24.07 -29.73
N ALA A 12 7.71 -24.38 -28.47
CA ALA A 12 7.77 -25.75 -27.96
C ALA A 12 6.85 -25.87 -26.73
N MET A 13 5.77 -26.61 -26.92
CA MET A 13 4.90 -27.16 -25.87
C MET A 13 5.71 -28.06 -24.92
N LEU A 14 5.35 -28.03 -23.63
CA LEU A 14 5.18 -29.29 -22.88
C LEU A 14 4.10 -29.10 -21.81
N ALA A 15 2.91 -29.61 -22.12
CA ALA A 15 1.84 -29.79 -21.17
C ALA A 15 2.05 -31.12 -20.42
N LEU A 16 1.96 -31.09 -19.09
CA LEU A 16 1.69 -32.28 -18.27
C LEU A 16 0.53 -31.96 -17.32
N THR A 17 -0.65 -32.42 -17.69
CA THR A 17 -1.81 -32.67 -16.83
C THR A 17 -1.85 -34.21 -16.63
N ILE A 18 -2.39 -34.90 -15.63
CA ILE A 18 -3.33 -34.71 -14.52
C ILE A 18 -2.98 -35.86 -13.54
N ALA A 19 -3.10 -35.69 -12.22
CA ALA A 19 -3.24 -36.84 -11.31
C ALA A 19 -4.45 -36.61 -10.39
N ALA A 20 -5.57 -37.21 -10.79
CA ALA A 20 -6.74 -37.40 -9.93
C ALA A 20 -6.43 -38.54 -8.95
N GLY A 21 -6.51 -38.26 -7.65
CA GLY A 21 -6.45 -39.27 -6.60
C GLY A 21 -7.66 -39.10 -5.68
N CYS A 22 -8.62 -40.01 -5.80
CA CYS A 22 -9.69 -40.24 -4.83
C CYS A 22 -9.57 -41.72 -4.41
N GLY A 23 -9.49 -41.99 -3.11
CA GLY A 23 -9.39 -43.35 -2.58
C GLY A 23 -9.42 -43.34 -1.05
N SER A 24 -10.53 -43.82 -0.49
CA SER A 24 -10.83 -43.95 0.94
C SER A 24 -10.38 -45.31 1.50
N ASP A 25 -10.21 -45.34 2.84
CA ASP A 25 -10.34 -46.48 3.77
C ASP A 25 -9.11 -47.35 4.18
N LYS A 26 -8.55 -46.98 5.35
CA LYS A 26 -8.58 -47.69 6.66
C LYS A 26 -7.42 -48.62 7.13
N ALA A 27 -7.02 -48.35 8.40
CA ALA A 27 -6.43 -49.18 9.48
C ALA A 27 -4.90 -49.09 9.74
N GLN A 28 -4.33 -49.06 10.97
CA GLN A 28 -4.77 -48.77 12.36
C GLN A 28 -3.55 -48.77 13.34
N ALA A 29 -3.37 -47.68 14.12
CA ALA A 29 -2.91 -47.49 15.55
C ALA A 29 -1.61 -48.15 16.13
N PRO A 30 -1.09 -47.76 17.34
CA PRO A 30 -1.62 -46.82 18.36
C PRO A 30 -0.63 -45.83 19.07
N GLY A 31 -1.20 -44.90 19.87
CA GLY A 31 -0.54 -44.12 20.94
C GLY A 31 -1.21 -42.75 21.22
N THR A 32 -2.36 -42.68 21.92
CA THR A 32 -2.51 -42.19 23.33
C THR A 32 -2.26 -40.68 23.52
N GLY A 33 -3.17 -39.79 23.95
CA GLY A 33 -4.58 -39.86 24.36
C GLY A 33 -5.15 -38.45 24.74
N SER A 34 -6.47 -38.31 24.59
CA SER A 34 -7.50 -37.49 25.28
C SER A 34 -7.34 -35.97 25.52
N GLY A 35 -8.34 -35.11 25.27
CA GLY A 35 -9.76 -35.39 25.00
C GLY A 35 -10.60 -34.24 24.39
N THR A 36 -11.58 -34.67 23.58
CA THR A 36 -13.02 -34.29 23.52
C THR A 36 -13.45 -32.84 23.81
N SER A 37 -14.15 -32.18 22.86
CA SER A 37 -15.59 -32.39 22.61
C SER A 37 -16.15 -31.50 21.48
N SER A 38 -16.89 -32.17 20.58
CA SER A 38 -18.08 -31.73 19.81
C SER A 38 -18.13 -30.35 19.13
N VAL A 39 -18.19 -30.39 17.79
CA VAL A 39 -18.67 -29.33 16.89
C VAL A 39 -20.11 -28.89 17.21
N PRO A 40 -20.49 -27.68 16.79
CA PRO A 40 -21.44 -27.65 15.68
C PRO A 40 -20.91 -26.88 14.48
N ALA A 41 -21.27 -27.38 13.31
CA ALA A 41 -21.14 -26.68 12.04
C ALA A 41 -21.93 -25.37 12.10
N TYR A 42 -21.24 -24.27 11.78
CA TYR A 42 -21.86 -23.04 11.32
C TYR A 42 -21.25 -22.70 9.96
N CYS A 43 -22.12 -22.52 8.97
CA CYS A 43 -21.78 -21.83 7.74
C CYS A 43 -21.58 -20.36 8.08
N THR A 44 -20.32 -19.94 8.21
CA THR A 44 -19.97 -18.52 8.11
C THR A 44 -19.69 -18.21 6.66
N ASP A 45 -20.67 -17.52 6.08
CA ASP A 45 -20.55 -16.63 4.94
C ASP A 45 -19.19 -15.92 4.87
N SER A 46 -18.73 -15.71 3.64
CA SER A 46 -17.46 -15.08 3.31
C SER A 46 -17.48 -13.59 3.66
N GLY A 47 -17.46 -13.27 4.94
CA GLY A 47 -17.15 -11.95 5.45
C GLY A 47 -15.71 -11.94 5.93
N SER A 48 -14.79 -11.54 5.07
CA SER A 48 -13.39 -11.25 5.40
C SER A 48 -13.32 -10.05 6.36
N SER A 49 -13.70 -10.28 7.62
CA SER A 49 -13.56 -9.33 8.72
C SER A 49 -12.09 -9.32 9.14
N SER A 50 -11.32 -8.47 8.45
CA SER A 50 -9.95 -8.12 8.81
C SER A 50 -9.99 -7.35 10.13
N ALA A 51 -9.84 -8.07 11.24
CA ALA A 51 -9.70 -7.50 12.56
C ALA A 51 -8.48 -6.55 12.57
N GLY A 52 -8.76 -5.25 12.49
CA GLY A 52 -7.78 -4.18 12.43
C GLY A 52 -8.09 -3.13 11.39
N GLN A 53 -8.77 -3.46 10.28
CA GLN A 53 -9.01 -2.49 9.20
C GLN A 53 -9.73 -1.23 9.71
N MET A 54 -9.31 -0.06 9.23
CA MET A 54 -9.99 1.19 9.52
C MET A 54 -11.48 1.08 9.16
N ASP A 55 -12.38 1.55 10.03
CA ASP A 55 -13.81 1.53 9.74
C ASP A 55 -14.16 2.58 8.69
N LEU A 56 -14.31 2.11 7.46
CA LEU A 56 -14.72 2.91 6.30
C LEU A 56 -16.20 2.71 5.95
N SER A 57 -17.00 2.08 6.83
CA SER A 57 -18.41 1.79 6.57
C SER A 57 -19.26 3.05 6.36
N LYS A 58 -18.79 4.19 6.86
CA LYS A 58 -19.40 5.52 6.69
C LYS A 58 -18.75 6.35 5.57
N ALA A 59 -17.64 5.88 5.01
CA ALA A 59 -16.98 6.56 3.91
C ALA A 59 -17.79 6.35 2.63
N LYS A 60 -17.98 7.42 1.87
CA LYS A 60 -18.55 7.36 0.52
C LYS A 60 -17.47 6.92 -0.46
N ASP A 61 -17.90 6.25 -1.52
CA ASP A 61 -17.02 5.92 -2.64
C ASP A 61 -16.64 7.19 -3.41
N GLY A 62 -15.38 7.28 -3.81
CA GLY A 62 -14.88 8.44 -4.54
C GLY A 62 -13.38 8.66 -4.37
N THR A 63 -12.89 9.73 -4.98
CA THR A 63 -11.51 10.18 -4.86
C THR A 63 -11.45 11.47 -4.03
N TYR A 64 -10.68 11.43 -2.95
CA TYR A 64 -10.52 12.49 -1.97
C TYR A 64 -9.11 13.05 -2.04
N THR A 65 -9.00 14.37 -1.98
CA THR A 65 -7.70 15.05 -1.97
C THR A 65 -7.55 15.86 -0.70
N ALA A 66 -6.42 15.69 -0.03
CA ALA A 66 -6.09 16.44 1.17
C ALA A 66 -4.63 16.84 1.21
N GLU A 67 -4.35 17.96 1.87
CA GLU A 67 -3.01 18.46 2.11
C GLU A 67 -2.68 18.38 3.60
N SER A 68 -1.45 18.00 3.90
CA SER A 68 -0.92 18.05 5.26
C SER A 68 -0.73 19.49 5.73
N GLU A 69 -0.46 19.66 7.01
CA GLU A 69 0.06 20.93 7.53
C GLU A 69 1.36 21.34 6.84
N LYS A 70 1.51 22.67 6.68
CA LYS A 70 2.67 23.27 6.03
C LYS A 70 3.84 23.39 6.99
N ASN A 71 4.99 22.87 6.58
CA ASN A 71 6.26 23.11 7.25
C ASN A 71 7.07 24.15 6.47
N PRO A 72 7.49 25.27 7.07
CA PRO A 72 8.19 26.35 6.36
C PRO A 72 9.57 25.96 5.80
N LYS A 73 10.18 24.88 6.31
CA LYS A 73 11.50 24.41 5.87
C LYS A 73 11.40 23.29 4.84
N ILE A 74 10.42 22.40 5.00
CA ILE A 74 10.35 21.13 4.25
C ILE A 74 9.20 21.12 3.23
N GLY A 75 8.22 22.03 3.36
CA GLY A 75 7.00 22.06 2.57
C GLY A 75 5.88 21.22 3.20
N TYR A 76 5.07 20.57 2.38
CA TYR A 76 3.89 19.80 2.82
C TYR A 76 3.63 18.60 1.92
N GLY A 77 2.72 17.71 2.32
CA GLY A 77 2.29 16.58 1.51
C GLY A 77 0.90 16.79 0.94
N LYS A 78 0.67 16.29 -0.27
CA LYS A 78 -0.64 16.20 -0.93
C LYS A 78 -0.96 14.73 -1.17
N LEU A 79 -2.11 14.29 -0.67
CA LEU A 79 -2.63 12.94 -0.84
C LEU A 79 -3.83 12.96 -1.79
N GLU A 80 -3.87 11.99 -2.70
CA GLU A 80 -5.06 11.57 -3.44
C GLU A 80 -5.41 10.15 -2.98
N LEU A 81 -6.61 9.96 -2.41
CA LEU A 81 -7.08 8.70 -1.83
C LEU A 81 -8.37 8.27 -2.56
N THR A 82 -8.43 7.06 -3.08
CA THR A 82 -9.66 6.50 -3.68
C THR A 82 -10.23 5.42 -2.77
N ILE A 83 -11.51 5.56 -2.45
CA ILE A 83 -12.30 4.61 -1.67
C ILE A 83 -13.36 4.01 -2.58
N GLN A 84 -13.46 2.68 -2.58
CA GLN A 84 -14.51 1.92 -3.26
C GLN A 84 -14.91 0.73 -2.40
N ASP A 85 -16.20 0.43 -2.31
CA ASP A 85 -16.74 -0.69 -1.52
C ASP A 85 -16.20 -0.68 -0.07
N HIS A 86 -16.15 0.50 0.55
CA HIS A 86 -15.61 0.72 1.90
C HIS A 86 -14.15 0.25 2.08
N LYS A 87 -13.34 0.30 1.01
CA LYS A 87 -11.90 -0.02 1.02
C LYS A 87 -11.10 1.03 0.29
N ILE A 88 -9.86 1.27 0.72
CA ILE A 88 -8.92 2.13 0.00
C ILE A 88 -8.40 1.33 -1.20
N THR A 89 -8.76 1.69 -2.42
CA THR A 89 -8.31 0.98 -3.62
C THR A 89 -7.08 1.62 -4.26
N LYS A 90 -6.84 2.92 -3.98
CA LYS A 90 -5.67 3.66 -4.49
C LYS A 90 -5.28 4.75 -3.52
N ALA A 91 -3.98 4.97 -3.39
CA ALA A 91 -3.42 6.15 -2.73
C ALA A 91 -2.24 6.68 -3.57
N THR A 92 -2.15 7.99 -3.70
CA THR A 92 -0.99 8.67 -4.28
C THR A 92 -0.57 9.77 -3.32
N TYR A 93 0.67 9.75 -2.86
CA TYR A 93 1.20 10.78 -1.98
C TYR A 93 2.35 11.53 -2.64
N THR A 94 2.21 12.85 -2.75
CA THR A 94 3.16 13.74 -3.41
C THR A 94 3.65 14.78 -2.42
N GLY A 95 4.95 14.94 -2.30
CA GLY A 95 5.52 16.03 -1.51
C GLY A 95 5.60 17.32 -2.32
N ILE A 96 5.25 18.43 -1.70
CA ILE A 96 5.45 19.79 -2.19
C ILE A 96 6.55 20.42 -1.32
N ASP A 97 7.52 21.09 -1.95
CA ASP A 97 8.61 21.76 -1.24
C ASP A 97 8.16 23.10 -0.64
N LYS A 98 9.07 23.77 0.08
CA LYS A 98 8.79 25.08 0.70
C LYS A 98 8.48 26.20 -0.29
N ASN A 99 8.87 26.03 -1.56
CA ASN A 99 8.66 26.99 -2.64
C ASN A 99 7.37 26.71 -3.43
N GLY A 100 6.65 25.63 -3.09
CA GLY A 100 5.44 25.21 -3.80
C GLY A 100 5.70 24.28 -5.00
N ALA A 101 6.95 23.87 -5.23
CA ALA A 101 7.30 22.94 -6.30
C ALA A 101 7.08 21.48 -5.87
N VAL A 102 6.64 20.62 -6.79
CA VAL A 102 6.56 19.18 -6.54
C VAL A 102 7.96 18.63 -6.31
N LYS A 103 8.15 17.85 -5.24
CA LYS A 103 9.38 17.13 -4.97
C LYS A 103 9.55 16.03 -6.01
N THR A 104 10.64 16.07 -6.76
CA THR A 104 11.03 15.08 -7.77
C THR A 104 12.31 14.34 -7.35
N GLU A 105 12.86 13.54 -8.25
CA GLU A 105 14.17 12.91 -8.09
C GLU A 105 15.33 13.89 -7.81
N ASP A 106 15.17 15.17 -8.16
CA ASP A 106 16.15 16.21 -7.88
C ASP A 106 16.02 16.84 -6.49
N TYR A 107 15.04 16.41 -5.69
CA TYR A 107 14.84 16.96 -4.36
C TYR A 107 16.09 16.84 -3.48
N GLY A 108 16.48 17.95 -2.86
CA GLY A 108 17.72 18.08 -2.08
C GLY A 108 18.96 18.50 -2.89
N LYS A 109 18.84 18.62 -4.22
CA LYS A 109 19.83 19.35 -5.02
C LYS A 109 19.61 20.85 -4.89
N GLN A 110 20.68 21.62 -5.02
CA GLN A 110 20.64 23.07 -5.11
C GLN A 110 21.28 23.48 -6.42
N ASP A 111 20.54 24.20 -7.26
CA ASP A 111 20.96 24.61 -8.61
C ASP A 111 21.34 23.42 -9.51
N GLY A 112 20.66 22.27 -9.35
CA GLY A 112 20.95 21.03 -10.09
C GLY A 112 22.13 20.21 -9.56
N GLU A 113 22.82 20.70 -8.52
CA GLU A 113 24.00 20.05 -7.94
C GLU A 113 23.77 19.58 -6.50
N ILE A 114 24.49 18.53 -6.09
CA ILE A 114 24.50 18.08 -4.71
C ILE A 114 25.52 18.92 -3.94
N LYS A 115 25.07 20.00 -3.31
CA LYS A 115 25.93 20.88 -2.50
C LYS A 115 26.16 20.36 -1.07
N ASP A 116 25.22 19.59 -0.53
CA ASP A 116 25.34 18.91 0.76
C ASP A 116 24.86 17.45 0.61
N GLN A 117 25.81 16.52 0.72
CA GLN A 117 25.57 15.09 0.55
C GLN A 117 24.64 14.52 1.63
N LEU A 118 24.72 15.00 2.87
CA LEU A 118 23.89 14.52 3.98
C LEU A 118 22.46 15.04 3.82
N HIS A 119 22.31 16.33 3.49
CA HIS A 119 21.00 16.91 3.17
C HIS A 119 20.34 16.19 2.00
N TYR A 120 21.08 15.99 0.89
CA TYR A 120 20.57 15.30 -0.28
C TYR A 120 20.11 13.88 0.05
N ARG A 121 20.91 13.12 0.83
CA ARG A 121 20.50 11.76 1.25
C ARG A 121 19.19 11.78 2.05
N LYS A 122 19.03 12.68 3.01
CA LYS A 122 17.78 12.81 3.78
C LYS A 122 16.60 13.20 2.89
N ALA A 123 16.80 14.15 1.98
CA ALA A 123 15.79 14.59 1.02
C ALA A 123 15.33 13.42 0.13
N GLN A 124 16.26 12.64 -0.40
CA GLN A 124 15.98 11.47 -1.22
C GLN A 124 15.26 10.36 -0.45
N THR A 125 15.64 10.11 0.82
CA THR A 125 14.92 9.17 1.67
C THR A 125 13.47 9.60 1.85
N ALA A 126 13.22 10.87 2.15
CA ALA A 126 11.86 11.41 2.27
C ALA A 126 11.07 11.31 0.94
N TYR A 127 11.69 11.66 -0.19
CA TYR A 127 11.05 11.56 -1.51
C TYR A 127 10.62 10.12 -1.84
N LYS A 128 11.50 9.14 -1.61
CA LYS A 128 11.21 7.72 -1.86
C LYS A 128 10.16 7.17 -0.89
N ALA A 129 10.20 7.60 0.38
CA ALA A 129 9.24 7.20 1.39
C ALA A 129 7.80 7.53 1.02
N HIS A 130 7.57 8.61 0.25
CA HIS A 130 6.21 8.99 -0.14
C HIS A 130 5.47 7.88 -0.90
N LYS A 131 6.16 7.20 -1.84
CA LYS A 131 5.56 6.08 -2.57
C LYS A 131 5.31 4.90 -1.63
N THR A 132 6.28 4.58 -0.78
CA THR A 132 6.15 3.48 0.18
C THR A 132 4.95 3.66 1.10
N TYR A 133 4.75 4.85 1.67
CA TYR A 133 3.61 5.12 2.54
C TYR A 133 2.26 4.95 1.83
N ALA A 134 2.15 5.43 0.58
CA ALA A 134 0.93 5.27 -0.20
C ALA A 134 0.64 3.80 -0.53
N ASP A 135 1.66 3.04 -0.96
CA ASP A 135 1.53 1.62 -1.26
C ASP A 135 1.18 0.81 0.01
N GLU A 136 1.83 1.12 1.13
CA GLU A 136 1.57 0.46 2.42
C GLU A 136 0.14 0.74 2.90
N LEU A 137 -0.35 1.97 2.81
CA LEU A 137 -1.73 2.29 3.18
C LEU A 137 -2.75 1.46 2.40
N VAL A 138 -2.56 1.30 1.09
CA VAL A 138 -3.43 0.44 0.26
C VAL A 138 -3.32 -1.03 0.69
N LYS A 139 -2.14 -1.48 1.13
CA LYS A 139 -1.94 -2.87 1.58
C LYS A 139 -2.54 -3.14 2.96
N VAL A 140 -2.26 -2.29 3.95
CA VAL A 140 -2.62 -2.52 5.36
C VAL A 140 -3.99 -1.98 5.72
N GLN A 141 -4.53 -1.07 4.90
CA GLN A 141 -5.84 -0.44 5.06
C GLN A 141 -6.01 0.27 6.42
N GLN A 142 -4.89 0.65 7.04
CA GLN A 142 -4.77 1.19 8.39
C GLN A 142 -3.64 2.21 8.41
N VAL A 143 -3.97 3.48 8.60
CA VAL A 143 -2.96 4.55 8.63
C VAL A 143 -1.95 4.35 9.77
N GLU A 144 -2.40 3.84 10.92
CA GLU A 144 -1.56 3.60 12.10
C GLU A 144 -0.58 2.42 11.93
N LYS A 145 -0.80 1.57 10.92
CA LYS A 145 0.09 0.44 10.59
C LYS A 145 1.04 0.74 9.43
N VAL A 146 1.05 1.97 8.93
CA VAL A 146 2.07 2.44 7.99
C VAL A 146 3.27 2.86 8.82
N ASP A 147 4.39 2.15 8.66
CA ASP A 147 5.56 2.35 9.50
C ASP A 147 6.35 3.59 9.07
N ALA A 148 6.88 4.34 10.03
CA ALA A 148 7.76 5.46 9.71
C ALA A 148 9.11 4.97 9.18
N ILE A 149 9.56 5.54 8.06
CA ILE A 149 10.88 5.24 7.49
C ILE A 149 11.94 6.11 8.17
N ALA A 150 13.04 5.50 8.60
CA ALA A 150 14.15 6.21 9.23
C ALA A 150 14.68 7.34 8.34
N GLY A 151 14.70 8.57 8.88
CA GLY A 151 15.07 9.77 8.14
C GLY A 151 13.93 10.44 7.36
N ALA A 152 12.71 9.90 7.42
CA ALA A 152 11.50 10.44 6.79
C ALA A 152 10.34 10.64 7.79
N THR A 153 10.64 10.83 9.08
CA THR A 153 9.62 11.00 10.14
C THR A 153 8.67 12.17 9.87
N ILE A 154 9.19 13.34 9.50
CA ILE A 154 8.32 14.49 9.18
C ILE A 154 7.41 14.19 7.98
N SER A 155 7.91 13.47 6.98
CA SER A 155 7.10 13.04 5.84
C SER A 155 6.04 12.00 6.23
N HIS A 156 6.31 11.16 7.24
CA HIS A 156 5.33 10.21 7.78
C HIS A 156 4.20 10.96 8.52
N ASP A 157 4.55 11.89 9.41
CA ASP A 157 3.55 12.70 10.13
C ASP A 157 2.64 13.46 9.14
N GLN A 158 3.25 14.07 8.12
CA GLN A 158 2.52 14.76 7.04
C GLN A 158 1.64 13.81 6.23
N PHE A 159 2.07 12.56 6.03
CA PHE A 159 1.27 11.55 5.35
C PHE A 159 0.04 11.17 6.18
N VAL A 160 0.24 10.84 7.47
CA VAL A 160 -0.85 10.47 8.39
C VAL A 160 -1.88 11.59 8.49
N ASP A 161 -1.44 12.84 8.64
CA ASP A 161 -2.33 14.01 8.67
C ASP A 161 -3.15 14.15 7.38
N ALA A 162 -2.53 14.03 6.20
CA ALA A 162 -3.23 14.10 4.93
C ALA A 162 -4.25 12.95 4.76
N VAL A 163 -3.91 11.73 5.20
CA VAL A 163 -4.84 10.58 5.18
C VAL A 163 -6.06 10.86 6.06
N ASN A 164 -5.86 11.28 7.30
CA ASN A 164 -6.94 11.58 8.23
C ASN A 164 -7.87 12.68 7.71
N LYS A 165 -7.31 13.72 7.08
CA LYS A 165 -8.10 14.78 6.43
C LYS A 165 -8.90 14.27 5.23
N ALA A 166 -8.33 13.40 4.39
CA ALA A 166 -9.05 12.81 3.26
C ALA A 166 -10.20 11.90 3.73
N LEU A 167 -9.98 11.11 4.77
CA LEU A 167 -11.00 10.24 5.37
C LEU A 167 -12.14 11.05 6.00
N ALA A 168 -11.80 12.13 6.71
CA ALA A 168 -12.80 13.04 7.25
C ALA A 168 -13.65 13.69 6.15
N GLN A 169 -13.12 13.91 4.94
CA GLN A 169 -13.92 14.34 3.79
C GLN A 169 -14.82 13.21 3.28
N ALA A 170 -14.34 11.97 3.27
CA ALA A 170 -15.09 10.81 2.79
C ALA A 170 -16.32 10.47 3.64
N THR A 171 -16.27 10.77 4.94
CA THR A 171 -17.36 10.49 5.89
C THR A 171 -18.31 11.68 6.10
N ARG A 172 -18.13 12.79 5.38
CA ARG A 172 -19.00 13.97 5.45
C ARG A 172 -20.27 13.84 4.62
#